data_AF-A0A0K0DWC2-F1
#
_entry.id   AF-A0A0K0DWC2-F1
#
_cell.length_a   1.000
_cell.length_b   1.000
_cell.length_c   1.000
_cell.angle_alpha   90.00
_cell.angle_beta   90.00
_cell.angle_gamma   90.00
#
_symmetry.space_group_name_H-M   'P 1'
#
loop_
_entity.id
_entity.type
_entity.pdbx_description
1 polymer ?
#
loop_
_entity_poly.entity_id
_entity_poly.type
_entity_poly.pdbx_seq_one_letter_code
_entity_poly.pdbx_strand_id
1 'polypeptide(L)'
;MEDENGKTSDVDIIRDEDYLSIDTLLPKEWVGMLMRQVIDEDVSSPALDFTTLMTEKFILYLYKQVSHNKTSKQLENLKYENVQKVLLEEEFFVYFHDFFQKPMATSEVKSKATKILTHQHHIGLF
;
A
#
# COMPACT_ATOMS: atom_id res chain seq x y z
N MET A 1 47.51 -20.95 -9.49
CA MET A 1 47.51 -19.91 -10.54
C MET A 1 46.40 -20.33 -11.47
N GLU A 2 45.17 -19.98 -11.07
CA GLU A 2 44.39 -18.83 -11.60
C GLU A 2 43.57 -19.32 -12.79
N ASP A 3 42.26 -19.16 -12.91
CA ASP A 3 41.23 -18.63 -12.02
C ASP A 3 39.89 -19.26 -12.45
N GLU A 4 39.03 -19.50 -11.47
CA GLU A 4 37.62 -19.82 -11.66
C GLU A 4 36.95 -18.62 -12.33
N ASN A 5 36.75 -18.70 -13.65
CA ASN A 5 36.09 -17.64 -14.39
C ASN A 5 34.60 -17.66 -14.03
N GLY A 6 34.28 -16.92 -12.98
CA GLY A 6 32.94 -16.69 -12.46
C GLY A 6 32.04 -16.17 -13.57
N LYS A 7 31.20 -17.06 -14.09
CA LYS A 7 29.96 -16.67 -14.76
C LYS A 7 29.07 -16.03 -13.70
N THR A 8 29.26 -14.74 -13.44
CA THR A 8 28.16 -13.91 -12.96
C THR A 8 27.07 -14.07 -13.99
N SER A 9 25.97 -14.72 -13.61
CA SER A 9 24.75 -14.73 -14.39
C SER A 9 24.47 -13.30 -14.83
N ASP A 10 24.51 -13.04 -16.14
CA ASP A 10 23.94 -11.83 -16.72
C ASP A 10 22.47 -11.82 -16.30
N VAL A 11 22.20 -11.15 -15.19
CA VAL A 11 20.87 -10.67 -14.89
C VAL A 11 20.64 -9.63 -15.96
N ASP A 12 19.62 -9.83 -16.80
CA ASP A 12 19.10 -8.83 -17.76
C ASP A 12 18.60 -7.61 -16.98
N ILE A 13 19.52 -6.85 -16.38
CA ILE A 13 19.25 -5.58 -15.74
C ILE A 13 19.11 -4.59 -16.89
N ILE A 14 17.88 -4.19 -17.16
CA ILE A 14 17.59 -3.11 -18.10
C ILE A 14 18.36 -1.88 -17.64
N ARG A 15 19.33 -1.44 -18.45
CA ARG A 15 20.06 -0.20 -18.21
C ARG A 15 19.16 0.97 -18.53
N ASP A 16 19.26 2.05 -17.74
CA ASP A 16 18.44 3.26 -17.92
C ASP A 16 18.54 3.83 -19.35
N GLU A 17 19.67 3.64 -20.02
CA GLU A 17 19.97 4.12 -21.38
C GLU A 17 19.14 3.44 -22.47
N ASP A 18 18.77 2.17 -22.28
CA ASP A 18 18.00 1.37 -23.24
C ASP A 18 16.50 1.28 -22.86
N TYR A 19 16.11 1.95 -21.78
CA TYR A 19 14.76 1.87 -21.24
C TYR A 19 13.78 2.74 -22.03
N LEU A 20 12.70 2.12 -22.48
CA LEU A 20 11.53 2.83 -23.04
C LEU A 20 10.55 3.13 -21.92
N SER A 21 10.30 4.42 -21.68
CA SER A 21 9.37 4.87 -20.65
C SER A 21 7.95 4.35 -20.88
N ILE A 22 7.28 4.01 -19.79
CA ILE A 22 5.88 3.57 -19.78
C ILE A 22 4.98 4.80 -19.64
N ASP A 23 3.97 4.93 -20.50
CA ASP A 23 2.96 5.97 -20.33
C ASP A 23 2.04 5.64 -19.14
N THR A 24 1.89 6.61 -18.24
CA THR A 24 1.10 6.52 -17.01
C THR A 24 0.14 7.71 -16.91
N LEU A 25 -1.02 7.49 -16.28
CA LEU A 25 -2.00 8.53 -15.96
C LEU A 25 -1.61 9.32 -14.70
N LEU A 26 -0.99 8.65 -13.73
CA LEU A 26 -0.48 9.29 -12.53
C LEU A 26 0.79 10.08 -12.85
N PRO A 27 0.94 11.31 -12.28
CA PRO A 27 2.16 12.09 -12.44
C PRO A 27 3.35 11.39 -11.80
N LYS A 28 4.35 11.04 -12.63
CA LYS A 28 5.56 10.35 -12.18
C LYS A 28 6.38 11.20 -11.21
N GLU A 29 6.38 12.52 -11.37
CA GLU A 29 7.08 13.43 -10.46
C GLU A 29 6.54 13.31 -9.03
N TRP A 30 5.21 13.18 -8.89
CA TRP A 30 4.58 13.04 -7.59
C TRP A 30 4.89 11.69 -6.94
N VAL A 31 4.84 10.59 -7.71
CA VAL A 31 5.21 9.26 -7.23
C VAL A 31 6.70 9.23 -6.83
N GLY A 32 7.57 9.82 -7.64
CA GLY A 32 9.01 9.90 -7.35
C GLY A 32 9.31 10.69 -6.07
N MET A 33 8.60 11.79 -5.82
CA MET A 33 8.70 12.53 -4.56
C MET A 33 8.32 11.66 -3.35
N LEU A 34 7.26 10.84 -3.44
CA LEU A 34 6.85 9.95 -2.36
C LEU A 34 7.86 8.82 -2.13
N MET A 35 8.40 8.22 -3.19
CA MET A 35 9.43 7.18 -3.08
C MET A 35 10.67 7.68 -2.33
N ARG A 36 11.13 8.90 -2.66
CA ARG A 36 12.26 9.56 -1.99
C ARG A 36 12.01 9.95 -0.52
N GLN A 37 10.78 9.88 -0.02
CA GLN A 37 10.52 10.05 1.41
C GLN A 37 10.83 8.78 2.21
N VAL A 38 10.95 7.64 1.53
CA VAL A 38 11.14 6.31 2.15
C VAL A 38 12.56 5.79 1.91
N ILE A 39 13.21 6.21 0.83
CA ILE A 39 14.58 5.81 0.48
C ILE A 39 15.51 7.02 0.42
N ASP A 40 16.74 6.86 0.88
CA ASP A 40 17.80 7.88 0.82
C ASP A 40 18.62 7.83 -0.50
N GLU A 41 18.11 7.10 -1.50
CA GLU A 41 18.79 6.82 -2.77
C GLU A 41 18.04 7.43 -3.96
N ASP A 42 18.75 7.59 -5.08
CA ASP A 42 18.13 8.00 -6.34
C ASP A 42 17.22 6.90 -6.89
N VAL A 43 15.99 7.28 -7.25
CA VAL A 43 15.01 6.38 -7.87
C VAL A 43 15.32 6.27 -9.37
N SER A 44 15.60 5.05 -9.85
CA SER A 44 15.80 4.80 -11.29
C SER A 44 14.51 4.97 -12.10
N SER A 45 14.65 5.31 -13.38
CA SER A 45 13.49 5.51 -14.27
C SER A 45 12.60 4.25 -14.39
N PRO A 46 13.15 3.03 -14.55
CA PRO A 46 12.33 1.81 -14.55
C PRO A 46 11.57 1.60 -13.25
N ALA A 47 12.22 1.82 -12.09
CA ALA A 47 11.57 1.66 -10.80
C ALA A 47 10.39 2.62 -10.64
N LEU A 48 10.59 3.89 -11.02
CA LEU A 48 9.54 4.90 -10.99
C LEU A 48 8.35 4.52 -11.89
N ASP A 49 8.62 4.08 -13.12
CA ASP A 49 7.59 3.72 -14.09
C ASP A 49 6.81 2.48 -13.65
N PHE A 50 7.51 1.43 -13.19
CA PHE A 50 6.86 0.24 -12.67
C PHE A 50 6.02 0.54 -11.43
N THR A 51 6.55 1.29 -10.47
CA THR A 51 5.79 1.68 -9.26
C THR A 51 4.57 2.51 -9.61
N THR A 52 4.70 3.45 -10.55
CA THR A 52 3.58 4.29 -11.00
C THR A 52 2.50 3.44 -11.66
N LEU A 53 2.86 2.58 -12.61
CA LEU A 53 1.93 1.67 -13.27
C LEU A 53 1.24 0.72 -12.29
N MET A 54 2.00 0.12 -11.37
CA MET A 54 1.45 -0.79 -10.36
C MET A 54 0.46 -0.08 -9.44
N THR A 55 0.74 1.18 -9.08
CA THR A 55 -0.17 2.01 -8.28
C THR A 55 -1.48 2.26 -9.03
N GLU A 56 -1.44 2.56 -10.32
CA GLU A 56 -2.64 2.71 -11.14
C GLU A 56 -3.46 1.43 -11.23
N LYS A 57 -2.81 0.29 -11.48
CA LYS A 57 -3.49 -1.00 -11.54
C LYS A 57 -4.13 -1.33 -10.21
N PHE A 58 -3.46 -1.02 -9.10
CA PHE A 58 -4.00 -1.18 -7.75
C PHE A 58 -5.24 -0.30 -7.52
N ILE A 59 -5.19 1.00 -7.87
CA ILE A 59 -6.33 1.91 -7.75
C ILE A 59 -7.52 1.41 -8.57
N LEU A 60 -7.28 1.01 -9.83
CA LEU A 60 -8.33 0.48 -10.71
C LEU A 60 -8.93 -0.82 -10.17
N TYR A 61 -8.10 -1.70 -9.64
CA TYR A 61 -8.54 -2.93 -9.00
C TYR A 61 -9.44 -2.62 -7.80
N LEU A 62 -9.00 -1.75 -6.88
CA LEU A 62 -9.80 -1.36 -5.73
C LEU A 62 -11.12 -0.71 -6.14
N TYR A 63 -11.08 0.18 -7.13
CA TYR A 63 -12.29 0.80 -7.66
C TYR A 63 -13.26 -0.25 -8.19
N LYS A 64 -12.77 -1.23 -8.96
CA LYS A 64 -13.60 -2.33 -9.47
C LYS A 64 -14.26 -3.12 -8.34
N GLN A 65 -13.51 -3.50 -7.30
CA GLN A 65 -14.05 -4.23 -6.15
C GLN A 65 -15.09 -3.42 -5.39
N VAL A 66 -14.77 -2.16 -5.10
CA VAL A 66 -15.67 -1.26 -4.37
C VAL A 66 -16.93 -0.95 -5.18
N SER A 67 -16.81 -0.86 -6.50
CA SER A 67 -17.93 -0.58 -7.41
C SER A 67 -18.83 -1.79 -7.68
N HIS A 68 -18.43 -2.99 -7.26
CA HIS A 68 -19.14 -4.22 -7.59
C HIS A 68 -20.61 -4.13 -7.13
N ASN A 69 -21.53 -4.26 -8.10
CA ASN A 69 -22.99 -4.13 -7.92
C ASN A 69 -23.49 -2.75 -7.42
N LYS A 70 -22.69 -1.68 -7.55
CA LYS A 70 -23.15 -0.30 -7.30
C LYS A 70 -23.59 0.37 -8.60
N THR A 71 -24.66 1.15 -8.51
CA THR A 71 -25.11 2.05 -9.59
C THR A 71 -24.27 3.33 -9.64
N SER A 72 -24.27 4.06 -10.76
CA SER A 72 -23.52 5.32 -10.90
C SER A 72 -23.80 6.33 -9.79
N LYS A 73 -25.06 6.46 -9.35
CA LYS A 73 -25.45 7.35 -8.24
C LYS A 73 -24.88 6.92 -6.88
N GLN A 74 -24.68 5.62 -6.69
CA GLN A 74 -24.04 5.08 -5.47
C GLN A 74 -22.52 5.24 -5.52
N LEU A 75 -21.92 5.29 -6.72
CA LEU A 75 -20.49 5.57 -6.90
C LEU A 75 -20.14 7.02 -6.59
N GLU A 76 -21.01 7.97 -6.95
CA GLU A 76 -20.86 9.39 -6.58
C GLU A 76 -20.83 9.61 -5.05
N ASN A 77 -21.44 8.72 -4.28
CA ASN A 77 -21.52 8.79 -2.82
C ASN A 77 -20.61 7.77 -2.13
N LEU A 78 -19.50 7.40 -2.77
CA LEU A 78 -18.52 6.52 -2.17
C LEU A 78 -17.89 7.15 -0.93
N LYS A 79 -17.95 6.39 0.17
CA LYS A 79 -17.33 6.72 1.45
C LYS A 79 -16.09 5.88 1.68
N TYR A 80 -15.18 6.39 2.51
CA TYR A 80 -13.97 5.72 2.96
C TYR A 80 -14.24 4.29 3.48
N GLU A 81 -15.33 4.08 4.23
CA GLU A 81 -15.69 2.77 4.78
C GLU A 81 -15.92 1.69 3.70
N ASN A 82 -16.31 2.09 2.48
CA ASN A 82 -16.48 1.12 1.38
C ASN A 82 -15.13 0.57 0.92
N VAL A 83 -14.11 1.45 0.85
CA VAL A 83 -12.75 1.08 0.45
C VAL A 83 -12.09 0.28 1.57
N GLN A 84 -12.24 0.74 2.81
CA GLN A 84 -11.74 0.06 4.00
C GLN A 84 -12.26 -1.37 4.10
N LYS A 85 -13.56 -1.60 3.84
CA LYS A 85 -14.15 -2.93 3.88
C LYS A 85 -13.47 -3.90 2.90
N VAL A 86 -13.30 -3.48 1.64
CA VAL A 86 -12.64 -4.31 0.61
C VAL A 86 -11.20 -4.63 1.02
N LEU A 87 -10.47 -3.64 1.53
CA LEU A 87 -9.09 -3.82 1.96
C LEU A 87 -8.95 -4.79 3.14
N LEU A 88 -9.91 -4.80 4.07
CA LEU A 88 -9.91 -5.70 5.22
C LEU A 88 -10.37 -7.13 4.88
N GLU A 89 -11.14 -7.31 3.81
CA GLU A 89 -11.67 -8.62 3.38
C GLU A 89 -10.68 -9.43 2.52
N GLU A 90 -9.78 -8.75 1.80
CA GLU A 90 -8.80 -9.39 0.92
C GLU A 90 -7.49 -9.71 1.66
N GLU A 91 -7.14 -11.00 1.77
CA GLU A 91 -5.94 -11.46 2.48
C GLU A 91 -4.64 -10.85 1.94
N PHE A 92 -4.58 -10.59 0.63
CA PHE A 92 -3.40 -10.00 -0.01
C PHE A 92 -3.11 -8.57 0.47
N PHE A 93 -4.10 -7.86 1.02
CA PHE A 93 -3.95 -6.48 1.47
C PHE A 93 -3.66 -6.33 2.96
N VAL A 94 -3.30 -7.41 3.66
CA VAL A 94 -3.01 -7.39 5.09
C VAL A 94 -1.98 -6.32 5.48
N TYR A 95 -0.97 -6.06 4.64
CA TYR A 95 0.05 -5.03 4.89
C TYR A 95 -0.49 -3.60 4.86
N PHE A 96 -1.66 -3.39 4.23
CA PHE A 96 -2.33 -2.10 4.20
C PHE A 96 -3.32 -1.94 5.36
N HIS A 97 -3.64 -2.99 6.10
CA HIS A 97 -4.69 -2.93 7.14
C HIS A 97 -4.43 -1.81 8.14
N ASP A 98 -3.19 -1.67 8.63
CA ASP A 98 -2.78 -0.65 9.59
C ASP A 98 -2.94 0.78 9.05
N PHE A 99 -2.69 1.00 7.77
CA PHE A 99 -2.90 2.29 7.12
C PHE A 99 -4.38 2.67 7.01
N PHE A 100 -5.25 1.68 6.86
CA PHE A 100 -6.68 1.89 6.67
C PHE A 100 -7.50 1.66 7.94
N GLN A 101 -6.88 1.49 9.10
CA GLN A 101 -7.63 1.46 10.35
C GLN A 101 -8.25 2.83 10.62
N LYS A 102 -9.51 2.83 11.08
CA LYS A 102 -10.12 4.08 11.58
C LYS A 102 -9.27 4.56 12.75
N PRO A 103 -8.77 5.81 12.76
CA PRO A 103 -8.14 6.38 13.93
C PRO A 103 -9.11 6.24 15.10
N MET A 104 -8.72 5.51 16.15
CA MET A 104 -9.60 5.37 17.31
C MET A 104 -9.84 6.75 17.90
N ALA A 105 -11.11 7.14 18.03
CA ALA A 105 -11.44 8.38 18.70
C ALA A 105 -10.96 8.31 20.16
N THR A 106 -10.49 9.41 20.73
CA THR A 106 -9.98 9.47 22.11
C THR A 106 -11.00 8.93 23.14
N SER A 107 -12.30 9.06 22.84
CA SER A 107 -13.40 8.48 23.63
C SER A 107 -13.45 6.94 23.57
N GLU A 108 -13.20 6.33 22.41
CA GLU A 108 -13.16 4.88 22.23
C GLU A 108 -11.95 4.26 22.94
N VAL A 109 -10.80 4.95 22.89
CA VAL A 109 -9.59 4.55 23.64
C VAL A 109 -9.87 4.58 25.14
N LYS A 110 -10.48 5.65 25.65
CA LYS A 110 -10.87 5.75 27.07
C LYS A 110 -11.85 4.65 27.49
N SER A 111 -12.85 4.36 26.66
CA SER A 111 -13.83 3.30 26.93
C SER A 111 -13.20 1.91 26.96
N LYS A 112 -12.34 1.59 25.98
CA LYS A 112 -11.60 0.31 25.94
C LYS A 112 -10.60 0.18 27.10
N ALA A 113 -9.85 1.24 27.41
CA ALA A 113 -8.95 1.27 28.56
C ALA A 113 -9.71 1.04 29.87
N THR A 114 -10.87 1.68 30.04
CA THR A 114 -11.74 1.48 31.23
C THR A 114 -12.22 0.04 31.33
N LYS A 115 -12.62 -0.58 30.22
CA LYS A 115 -13.01 -2.01 30.18
C LYS A 115 -11.86 -2.95 30.54
N ILE A 116 -10.64 -2.67 30.07
CA ILE A 116 -9.44 -3.47 30.42
C ILE A 116 -9.12 -3.33 31.91
N LEU A 117 -9.14 -2.10 32.43
CA LEU A 117 -8.91 -1.84 33.86
C LEU A 117 -9.98 -2.48 34.75
N THR A 118 -11.25 -2.45 34.34
CA THR A 118 -12.33 -3.13 35.08
C THR A 118 -12.24 -4.66 35.00
N HIS A 119 -11.78 -5.21 33.87
CA HIS A 119 -11.48 -6.64 33.77
C HIS A 119 -10.25 -7.05 34.61
N GLN A 120 -9.22 -6.19 34.73
CA GLN A 120 -8.11 -6.41 35.66
C GLN A 120 -8.57 -6.36 37.13
N HIS A 121 -9.57 -5.54 37.47
CA HIS A 121 -10.18 -5.55 38.80
C HIS A 121 -10.97 -6.84 39.13
N HIS A 122 -11.22 -7.73 38.16
CA HIS A 122 -11.91 -9.03 38.37
C HIS A 122 -10.98 -10.24 38.28
N ILE A 123 -9.71 -10.05 37.92
CA ILE A 123 -8.66 -11.07 38.03
C ILE A 123 -7.92 -10.74 39.33
N GLY A 124 -8.24 -11.46 40.39
CA GLY A 124 -7.81 -11.17 41.76
C GLY A 124 -6.29 -11.06 41.94
N LEU A 125 -5.91 -10.39 43.04
CA LEU A 125 -4.56 -10.30 43.58
C LEU A 125 -3.90 -11.69 43.61
N PHE A 126 -2.72 -11.83 42.99
CA PHE A 126 -1.79 -12.92 43.27
C PHE A 126 -1.31 -12.86 44.72
#